data_AF-A0AAV9LHG9-F1
#
_entry.id   AF-A0AAV9LHG9-F1
#
_cell.length_a   1.000
_cell.length_b   1.000
_cell.length_c   1.000
_cell.angle_alpha   90.00
_cell.angle_beta   90.00
_cell.angle_gamma   90.00
#
_symmetry.space_group_name_H-M   'P 1'
#
loop_
_entity.id
_entity.type
_entity.pdbx_description
1 polymer ?
#
loop_
_entity_poly.entity_id
_entity_poly.type
_entity_poly.pdbx_seq_one_letter_code
_entity_poly.pdbx_strand_id
1 'polypeptide(L)'
;MSELLPLSWLVQASTYNLKIGERTVITTVTDREAIAISSISALRSELKTPDPFVGIDVVNNGDLLLFHVKNRCLIIQFNRMMLLDRLTDIPSPLNEFLGDKSITFIGPRNLCQNSTESYISGSSGQKLVLNRIVDVGYLTGKLCKKPDLLSSTLEELLGRVGIDIKKPVISEGSMRPDWQSSSVLSEEEVKYAMYEVHSCYQIASKLITDATSATATKDAG
;
A
#
# COMPACT_ATOMS: atom_id res chain seq x y z
N MET A 1 -1.33 -28.65 -9.10
CA MET A 1 -0.09 -29.27 -8.60
C MET A 1 0.96 -28.17 -8.44
N SER A 2 1.08 -27.58 -7.25
CA SER A 2 2.15 -26.62 -6.91
C SER A 2 2.22 -26.39 -5.39
N GLU A 3 2.48 -27.45 -4.61
CA GLU A 3 2.57 -27.37 -3.14
C GLU A 3 3.73 -28.20 -2.56
N LEU A 4 4.89 -28.16 -3.20
CA LEU A 4 6.10 -28.83 -2.65
C LEU A 4 7.30 -27.90 -2.48
N LEU A 5 7.15 -26.59 -2.75
CA LEU A 5 8.24 -25.64 -2.53
C LEU A 5 8.13 -25.06 -1.11
N PRO A 6 9.26 -24.95 -0.37
CA PRO A 6 9.28 -24.27 0.92
C PRO A 6 8.73 -22.84 0.81
N LEU A 7 7.96 -22.40 1.80
CA LEU A 7 7.38 -21.05 1.82
C LEU A 7 8.45 -19.96 1.65
N SER A 8 9.63 -20.15 2.25
CA SER A 8 10.74 -19.21 2.11
C SER A 8 11.20 -19.03 0.65
N TRP A 9 11.19 -20.10 -0.15
CA TRP A 9 11.55 -20.04 -1.56
C TRP A 9 10.47 -19.32 -2.37
N LEU A 10 9.20 -19.57 -2.05
CA LEU A 10 8.09 -18.87 -2.68
C LEU A 10 8.11 -17.37 -2.38
N VAL A 11 8.33 -16.99 -1.11
CA VAL A 11 8.48 -15.58 -0.71
C VAL A 11 9.65 -14.93 -1.46
N GLN A 12 10.80 -15.62 -1.57
CA GLN A 12 11.95 -15.12 -2.31
C GLN A 12 11.64 -14.93 -3.81
N ALA A 13 10.98 -15.91 -4.45
CA ALA A 13 10.59 -15.84 -5.86
C ALA A 13 9.54 -14.75 -6.13
N SER A 14 8.72 -14.42 -5.13
CA SER A 14 7.72 -13.35 -5.16
C SER A 14 8.30 -11.96 -4.83
N THR A 15 9.59 -11.84 -4.54
CA THR A 15 10.19 -10.59 -4.06
C THR A 15 10.97 -9.85 -5.15
N TYR A 16 10.66 -8.56 -5.29
CA TYR A 16 11.28 -7.60 -6.18
C TYR A 16 12.08 -6.58 -5.36
N ASN A 17 13.29 -6.24 -5.81
CA ASN A 17 14.11 -5.20 -5.19
C ASN A 17 14.13 -3.97 -6.09
N LEU A 18 13.13 -3.10 -5.93
CA LEU A 18 12.90 -1.99 -6.85
C LEU A 18 13.64 -0.73 -6.40
N LYS A 19 14.35 -0.08 -7.33
CA LYS A 19 14.88 1.27 -7.12
C LYS A 19 13.84 2.32 -7.48
N ILE A 20 13.49 3.17 -6.52
CA ILE A 20 12.61 4.32 -6.70
C ILE A 20 13.37 5.55 -6.18
N GLY A 21 13.82 6.40 -7.10
CA GLY A 21 14.81 7.43 -6.79
C GLY A 21 16.08 6.80 -6.22
N GLU A 22 16.53 7.29 -5.06
CA GLU A 22 17.71 6.79 -4.36
C GLU A 22 17.42 5.63 -3.39
N ARG A 23 16.14 5.21 -3.27
CA ARG A 23 15.73 4.20 -2.29
C ARG A 23 15.47 2.87 -2.96
N THR A 24 15.82 1.79 -2.25
CA THR A 24 15.39 0.44 -2.60
C THR A 24 14.16 0.07 -1.79
N VAL A 25 13.09 -0.32 -2.47
CA VAL A 25 11.89 -0.90 -1.88
C VAL A 25 11.87 -2.39 -2.16
N ILE A 26 11.72 -3.17 -1.09
CA ILE A 26 11.51 -4.61 -1.14
C ILE A 26 10.01 -4.84 -1.32
N THR A 27 9.60 -5.27 -2.52
CA THR A 27 8.19 -5.47 -2.85
C THR A 27 7.90 -6.95 -3.02
N THR A 28 6.97 -7.49 -2.23
CA THR A 28 6.47 -8.85 -2.42
C THR A 28 5.17 -8.81 -3.22
N VAL A 29 5.10 -9.55 -4.32
CA VAL A 29 3.90 -9.71 -5.15
C VAL A 29 3.40 -11.13 -5.03
N THR A 30 2.13 -11.31 -4.68
CA THR A 30 1.59 -12.66 -4.46
C THR A 30 0.13 -12.80 -4.82
N ASP A 31 -0.21 -14.00 -5.27
CA ASP A 31 -1.56 -14.51 -5.48
C ASP A 31 -1.85 -15.72 -4.55
N ARG A 32 -1.08 -15.89 -3.46
CA ARG A 32 -1.23 -17.00 -2.50
C ARG A 32 -1.37 -16.49 -1.07
N GLU A 33 -2.34 -17.04 -0.35
CA GLU A 33 -2.69 -16.73 1.04
C GLU A 33 -1.48 -16.85 1.96
N ALA A 34 -0.75 -17.97 1.90
CA ALA A 34 0.38 -18.23 2.78
C ALA A 34 1.49 -17.17 2.67
N ILE A 35 1.76 -16.69 1.46
CA ILE A 35 2.76 -15.64 1.20
C ILE A 35 2.21 -14.29 1.66
N ALA A 36 0.93 -14.00 1.39
CA ALA A 36 0.27 -12.78 1.85
C ALA A 36 0.31 -12.65 3.39
N ILE A 37 -0.10 -13.70 4.12
CA ILE A 37 -0.07 -13.74 5.59
C ILE A 37 1.36 -13.58 6.12
N SER A 38 2.32 -14.31 5.55
CA SER A 38 3.74 -14.18 5.93
C SER A 38 4.25 -12.75 5.73
N SER A 39 3.83 -12.10 4.65
CA SER A 39 4.25 -10.73 4.30
C SER A 39 3.59 -9.69 5.20
N ILE A 40 2.32 -9.88 5.57
CA ILE A 40 1.63 -9.05 6.58
C ILE A 40 2.35 -9.13 7.93
N SER A 41 2.74 -10.33 8.37
CA SER A 41 3.53 -10.50 9.59
C SER A 41 4.85 -9.73 9.52
N ALA A 42 5.53 -9.74 8.36
CA ALA A 42 6.75 -8.97 8.16
C ALA A 42 6.49 -7.45 8.23
N LEU A 43 5.40 -6.95 7.62
CA LEU A 43 5.01 -5.54 7.72
C LEU A 43 4.70 -5.13 9.17
N ARG A 44 3.94 -5.95 9.91
CA ARG A 44 3.63 -5.70 11.33
C ARG A 44 4.88 -5.56 12.18
N SER A 45 5.91 -6.35 11.90
CA SER A 45 7.18 -6.27 12.65
C SER A 45 7.89 -4.91 12.52
N GLU A 46 7.56 -4.12 11.49
CA GLU A 46 8.11 -2.78 11.27
C GLU A 46 7.34 -1.66 12.00
N LEU A 47 6.11 -1.94 12.46
CA LEU A 47 5.18 -0.99 13.10
C LEU A 47 5.50 -0.80 14.60
N LYS A 48 6.72 -0.35 14.91
CA LYS A 48 7.23 -0.21 16.29
C LYS A 48 6.98 1.18 16.92
N THR A 49 6.22 2.06 16.27
CA THR A 49 5.96 3.42 16.74
C THR A 49 4.66 3.48 17.56
N PRO A 50 4.49 4.46 18.47
CA PRO A 50 3.24 4.62 19.23
C PRO A 50 1.99 4.78 18.36
N ASP A 51 2.12 5.54 17.26
CA ASP A 51 1.05 5.78 16.29
C ASP A 51 1.48 5.26 14.91
N PRO A 52 1.47 3.94 14.68
CA PRO A 52 1.91 3.37 13.42
C PRO A 52 0.92 3.69 12.29
N PHE A 53 1.48 3.86 11.10
CA PHE A 53 0.68 4.02 9.90
C PHE A 53 1.18 3.12 8.77
N VAL A 54 0.25 2.79 7.87
CA VAL A 54 0.47 1.91 6.73
C VAL A 54 -0.06 2.62 5.49
N GLY A 55 0.75 2.71 4.43
CA GLY A 55 0.27 3.13 3.13
C GLY A 55 -0.67 2.06 2.58
N ILE A 56 -1.83 2.44 2.05
CA ILE A 56 -2.78 1.50 1.44
C ILE A 56 -3.26 2.01 0.08
N ASP A 57 -3.47 1.08 -0.85
CA ASP A 57 -4.13 1.37 -2.12
C ASP A 57 -4.87 0.14 -2.66
N VAL A 58 -5.85 0.39 -3.52
CA VAL A 58 -6.64 -0.61 -4.22
C VAL A 58 -6.65 -0.27 -5.70
N VAL A 59 -6.00 -1.11 -6.51
CA VAL A 59 -5.84 -0.88 -7.95
C VAL A 59 -6.84 -1.70 -8.74
N ASN A 60 -7.34 -1.11 -9.84
CA ASN A 60 -8.27 -1.72 -10.79
C ASN A 60 -9.48 -2.39 -10.11
N ASN A 61 -10.21 -1.60 -9.31
CA ASN A 61 -11.41 -2.04 -8.60
C ASN A 61 -11.22 -3.29 -7.72
N GLY A 62 -10.05 -3.46 -7.10
CA GLY A 62 -9.81 -4.55 -6.15
C GLY A 62 -8.97 -5.72 -6.66
N ASP A 63 -8.56 -5.68 -7.91
CA ASP A 63 -7.65 -6.67 -8.46
C ASP A 63 -6.34 -6.75 -7.69
N LEU A 64 -5.80 -5.59 -7.28
CA LEU A 64 -4.64 -5.52 -6.41
C LEU A 64 -4.99 -4.80 -5.12
N LEU A 65 -4.58 -5.38 -4.00
CA LEU A 65 -4.57 -4.77 -2.68
C LEU A 65 -3.12 -4.53 -2.24
N LEU A 66 -2.77 -3.28 -1.95
CA LEU A 66 -1.40 -2.90 -1.67
C LEU A 66 -1.24 -2.36 -0.25
N PHE A 67 -0.12 -2.71 0.39
CA PHE A 67 0.32 -2.15 1.67
C PHE A 67 1.76 -1.70 1.61
N HIS A 68 2.08 -0.54 2.19
CA HIS A 68 3.43 0.00 2.21
C HIS A 68 3.83 0.41 3.63
N VAL A 69 4.98 -0.10 4.09
CA VAL A 69 5.57 0.22 5.40
C VAL A 69 7.08 0.34 5.25
N LYS A 70 7.64 1.49 5.62
CA LYS A 70 9.06 1.84 5.48
C LYS A 70 9.60 1.58 4.07
N ASN A 71 10.43 0.55 3.91
CA ASN A 71 11.03 0.13 2.66
C ASN A 71 10.43 -1.18 2.13
N ARG A 72 9.26 -1.59 2.65
CA ARG A 72 8.56 -2.81 2.25
C ARG A 72 7.22 -2.47 1.63
N CYS A 73 6.91 -3.14 0.53
CA CYS A 73 5.61 -3.09 -0.12
C CYS A 73 5.08 -4.52 -0.28
N LEU A 74 3.79 -4.72 -0.04
CA LEU A 74 3.08 -5.96 -0.35
C LEU A 74 2.03 -5.64 -1.40
N ILE A 75 2.02 -6.39 -2.50
CA ILE A 75 1.00 -6.37 -3.54
C ILE A 75 0.33 -7.74 -3.55
N ILE A 76 -0.96 -7.77 -3.21
CA ILE A 76 -1.77 -8.98 -3.25
C ILE A 76 -2.64 -8.91 -4.50
N GLN A 77 -2.47 -9.87 -5.42
CA GLN A 77 -3.40 -10.12 -6.53
C GLN A 77 -4.64 -10.80 -5.95
N PHE A 78 -5.53 -9.99 -5.38
CA PHE A 78 -6.50 -10.43 -4.39
C PHE A 78 -7.53 -11.40 -4.97
N ASN A 79 -8.14 -11.05 -6.11
CA ASN A 79 -9.14 -11.89 -6.77
C ASN A 79 -8.55 -13.27 -7.15
N ARG A 80 -7.33 -13.29 -7.67
CA ARG A 80 -6.59 -14.50 -8.00
C ARG A 80 -6.26 -15.32 -6.76
N MET A 81 -5.86 -14.69 -5.65
CA MET A 81 -5.63 -15.38 -4.37
C MET A 81 -6.90 -16.06 -3.86
N MET A 82 -8.02 -15.33 -3.85
CA MET A 82 -9.32 -15.88 -3.43
C MET A 82 -9.70 -17.11 -4.27
N LEU A 83 -9.48 -17.05 -5.59
CA LEU A 83 -9.78 -18.14 -6.52
C LEU A 83 -8.84 -19.35 -6.35
N LEU A 84 -7.53 -19.12 -6.31
CA LEU A 84 -6.53 -20.19 -6.30
C LEU A 84 -6.52 -20.98 -4.99
N ASP A 85 -6.64 -20.28 -3.86
CA ASP A 85 -6.68 -20.91 -2.54
C ASP A 85 -8.10 -21.27 -2.10
N ARG A 86 -9.09 -21.11 -3.01
CA ARG A 86 -10.51 -21.50 -2.81
C ARG A 86 -11.12 -20.87 -1.55
N LEU A 87 -10.78 -19.61 -1.32
CA LEU A 87 -11.24 -18.85 -0.16
C LEU A 87 -12.67 -18.37 -0.41
N THR A 88 -13.55 -18.58 0.57
CA THR A 88 -14.89 -18.00 0.59
C THR A 88 -14.92 -16.62 1.22
N ASP A 89 -13.96 -16.33 2.10
CA ASP A 89 -13.87 -15.14 2.92
C ASP A 89 -12.44 -14.60 2.98
N ILE A 90 -12.29 -13.32 3.34
CA ILE A 90 -10.99 -12.69 3.55
C ILE A 90 -10.22 -13.48 4.63
N PRO A 91 -8.97 -13.90 4.38
CA PRO A 91 -8.14 -14.57 5.37
C PRO A 91 -8.11 -13.83 6.71
N SER A 92 -8.33 -14.54 7.82
CA SER A 92 -8.45 -13.92 9.15
C SER A 92 -7.27 -13.00 9.50
N PRO A 93 -5.99 -13.37 9.26
CA PRO A 93 -4.87 -12.47 9.55
C PRO A 93 -4.85 -11.17 8.71
N LEU A 94 -5.36 -11.22 7.48
CA LEU A 94 -5.54 -10.02 6.66
C LEU A 94 -6.68 -9.16 7.20
N ASN A 95 -7.81 -9.77 7.56
CA ASN A 95 -8.93 -9.04 8.14
C ASN A 95 -8.57 -8.39 9.49
N GLU A 96 -7.82 -9.10 10.34
CA GLU A 96 -7.28 -8.57 11.60
C GLU A 96 -6.30 -7.41 11.38
N PHE A 97 -5.52 -7.44 10.29
CA PHE A 97 -4.63 -6.34 9.93
C PHE A 97 -5.42 -5.09 9.53
N LEU A 98 -6.43 -5.24 8.68
CA LEU A 98 -7.29 -4.15 8.23
C LEU A 98 -8.15 -3.56 9.37
N GLY A 99 -8.57 -4.41 10.31
CA GLY A 99 -9.38 -4.04 11.47
C GLY A 99 -8.57 -3.55 12.68
N ASP A 100 -7.24 -3.50 12.61
CA ASP A 100 -6.39 -3.13 13.74
C ASP A 100 -6.61 -1.66 14.14
N LYS A 101 -7.07 -1.44 15.37
CA LYS A 101 -7.39 -0.10 15.87
C LYS A 101 -6.18 0.77 16.16
N SER A 102 -5.01 0.15 16.29
CA SER A 102 -3.74 0.85 16.52
C SER A 102 -3.16 1.42 15.22
N ILE A 103 -3.57 0.92 14.05
CA ILE A 103 -3.00 1.29 12.76
C ILE A 103 -3.83 2.41 12.11
N THR A 104 -3.14 3.42 11.59
CA THR A 104 -3.74 4.41 10.67
C THR A 104 -3.38 4.06 9.23
N PHE A 105 -4.36 3.72 8.41
CA PHE A 105 -4.14 3.52 6.98
C PHE A 105 -4.16 4.86 6.24
N ILE A 106 -3.19 5.09 5.35
CA ILE A 106 -3.08 6.33 4.58
C ILE A 106 -3.08 5.99 3.11
N GLY A 107 -4.02 6.55 2.36
CA GLY A 107 -4.21 6.20 0.96
C GLY A 107 -4.64 7.39 0.10
N PRO A 108 -4.83 7.13 -1.21
CA PRO A 108 -5.33 8.13 -2.13
C PRO A 108 -6.81 8.44 -1.90
N ARG A 109 -7.27 9.56 -2.48
CA ARG A 109 -8.60 10.14 -2.22
C ARG A 109 -9.76 9.21 -2.56
N ASN A 110 -9.66 8.53 -3.69
CA ASN A 110 -10.62 7.53 -4.18
C ASN A 110 -10.88 6.41 -3.17
N LEU A 111 -9.86 6.00 -2.40
CA LEU A 111 -10.03 4.97 -1.37
C LEU A 111 -10.76 5.50 -0.13
N CYS A 112 -10.57 6.77 0.20
CA CYS A 112 -11.09 7.38 1.43
C CYS A 112 -12.53 7.89 1.32
N GLN A 113 -12.98 8.24 0.10
CA GLN A 113 -14.34 8.72 -0.16
C GLN A 113 -15.39 7.58 -0.14
N ASN A 114 -14.97 6.34 -0.38
CA ASN A 114 -15.82 5.16 -0.32
C ASN A 114 -15.87 4.60 1.13
N SER A 115 -16.48 5.36 2.04
CA SER A 115 -17.02 4.95 3.35
C SER A 115 -16.40 3.72 4.03
N THR A 116 -15.12 3.67 4.44
CA THR A 116 -14.50 2.51 5.15
C THR A 116 -14.66 1.13 4.49
N GLU A 117 -15.21 1.10 3.28
CA GLU A 117 -15.85 -0.04 2.66
C GLU A 117 -15.47 0.01 1.18
N SER A 118 -14.27 -0.46 0.88
CA SER A 118 -13.85 -0.64 -0.50
C SER A 118 -14.35 -2.00 -0.98
N TYR A 119 -15.20 -2.01 -2.00
CA TYR A 119 -15.56 -3.24 -2.69
C TYR A 119 -14.35 -3.69 -3.48
N ILE A 120 -13.90 -4.91 -3.23
CA ILE A 120 -13.08 -5.59 -4.23
C ILE A 120 -14.08 -6.14 -5.25
N SER A 121 -14.21 -5.43 -6.36
CA SER A 121 -15.06 -5.87 -7.46
C SER A 121 -14.43 -7.13 -8.06
N GLY A 122 -15.22 -8.20 -8.03
CA GLY A 122 -14.84 -9.56 -8.38
C GLY A 122 -15.97 -10.49 -7.97
N SER A 123 -15.95 -11.71 -8.49
CA SER A 123 -16.95 -12.77 -8.24
C SER A 123 -17.16 -13.12 -6.75
N SER A 124 -16.35 -12.58 -5.84
CA SER A 124 -16.42 -12.82 -4.40
C SER A 124 -17.35 -11.84 -3.66
N GLY A 125 -17.64 -10.64 -4.19
CA GLY A 125 -18.45 -9.63 -3.51
C GLY A 125 -17.91 -9.18 -2.14
N GLN A 126 -16.63 -9.46 -1.86
CA GLN A 126 -16.01 -9.25 -0.57
C GLN A 126 -15.70 -7.78 -0.32
N LYS A 127 -15.83 -7.38 0.94
CA LYS A 127 -15.77 -5.99 1.36
C LYS A 127 -14.61 -5.80 2.32
N LEU A 128 -13.65 -4.96 1.94
CA LEU A 128 -12.59 -4.58 2.86
C LEU A 128 -13.13 -3.58 3.86
N VAL A 129 -13.09 -3.92 5.14
CA VAL A 129 -13.43 -3.00 6.23
C VAL A 129 -12.14 -2.50 6.87
N LEU A 130 -11.87 -1.22 6.70
CA LEU A 130 -10.71 -0.55 7.29
C LEU A 130 -11.14 0.17 8.57
N ASN A 131 -10.48 -0.11 9.69
CA ASN A 131 -10.86 0.55 10.94
C ASN A 131 -10.59 2.07 10.93
N ARG A 132 -9.44 2.48 10.38
CA ARG A 132 -9.06 3.89 10.28
C ARG A 132 -8.33 4.15 8.97
N ILE A 133 -8.93 4.93 8.09
CA ILE A 133 -8.33 5.37 6.83
C ILE A 133 -8.29 6.90 6.76
N VAL A 134 -7.20 7.44 6.22
CA VAL A 134 -6.95 8.87 6.07
C VAL A 134 -6.50 9.18 4.64
N ASP A 135 -7.16 10.16 4.03
CA ASP A 135 -6.77 10.74 2.73
C ASP A 135 -5.44 11.50 2.88
N VAL A 136 -4.48 11.22 2.00
CA VAL A 136 -3.16 11.87 2.03
C VAL A 136 -3.23 13.40 1.83
N GLY A 137 -4.14 13.90 0.99
CA GLY A 137 -4.39 15.32 0.80
C GLY A 137 -5.01 15.97 2.04
N TYR A 138 -5.93 15.29 2.72
CA TYR A 138 -6.46 15.70 4.01
C TYR A 138 -5.34 15.82 5.06
N LEU A 139 -4.52 14.77 5.20
CA LEU A 139 -3.38 14.77 6.12
C LEU A 139 -2.43 15.93 5.81
N THR A 140 -2.08 16.11 4.54
CA THR A 140 -1.17 17.16 4.09
C THR A 140 -1.75 18.54 4.36
N GLY A 141 -3.01 18.79 3.99
CA GLY A 141 -3.68 20.06 4.23
C GLY A 141 -3.78 20.41 5.72
N LYS A 142 -4.03 19.41 6.57
CA LYS A 142 -4.06 19.60 8.04
C LYS A 142 -2.68 19.93 8.61
N LEU A 143 -1.66 19.14 8.31
CA LEU A 143 -0.32 19.35 8.88
C LEU A 143 0.39 20.58 8.30
N CYS A 144 0.16 20.90 7.02
CA CYS A 144 0.68 22.11 6.39
C CYS A 144 -0.17 23.36 6.66
N LYS A 145 -1.33 23.24 7.32
CA LYS A 145 -2.32 24.33 7.54
C LYS A 145 -2.72 25.03 6.24
N LYS A 146 -3.01 24.25 5.20
CA LYS A 146 -3.27 24.72 3.83
C LYS A 146 -4.50 24.04 3.23
N PRO A 147 -5.65 24.74 3.16
CA PRO A 147 -6.91 24.14 2.72
C PRO A 147 -6.95 23.81 1.22
N ASP A 148 -6.17 24.50 0.40
CA ASP A 148 -6.01 24.26 -1.04
C ASP A 148 -5.51 22.84 -1.35
N LEU A 149 -4.73 22.25 -0.44
CA LEU A 149 -4.16 20.91 -0.60
C LEU A 149 -5.19 19.77 -0.43
N LEU A 150 -6.39 20.07 0.08
CA LEU A 150 -7.46 19.07 0.23
C LEU A 150 -7.93 18.53 -1.12
N SER A 151 -7.83 19.35 -2.18
CA SER A 151 -8.23 19.00 -3.56
C SER A 151 -7.04 18.72 -4.48
N SER A 152 -5.81 18.91 -4.03
CA SER A 152 -4.60 18.76 -4.84
C SER A 152 -4.38 17.35 -5.40
N THR A 153 -3.62 17.26 -6.49
CA THR A 153 -3.15 16.00 -7.07
C THR A 153 -1.99 15.43 -6.25
N LEU A 154 -1.69 14.14 -6.44
CA LEU A 154 -0.58 13.49 -5.75
C LEU A 154 0.77 14.17 -6.07
N GLU A 155 0.97 14.58 -7.32
CA GLU A 155 2.18 15.28 -7.77
C GLU A 155 2.33 16.65 -7.11
N GLU A 156 1.23 17.40 -6.97
CA GLU A 156 1.23 18.67 -6.24
C GLU A 156 1.58 18.48 -4.76
N LEU A 157 1.04 17.43 -4.13
CA LEU A 157 1.34 17.08 -2.73
C LEU A 157 2.82 16.70 -2.57
N LEU A 158 3.37 15.86 -3.46
CA LEU A 158 4.79 15.49 -3.49
C LEU A 158 5.69 16.73 -3.61
N GLY A 159 5.41 17.61 -4.57
CA GLY A 159 6.14 18.86 -4.75
C GLY A 159 6.04 19.77 -3.53
N ARG A 160 4.86 19.83 -2.89
CA ARG A 160 4.65 20.63 -1.69
C ARG A 160 5.49 20.16 -0.49
N VAL A 161 5.67 18.85 -0.33
CA VAL A 161 6.51 18.30 0.74
C VAL A 161 7.97 18.14 0.32
N GLY A 162 8.35 18.51 -0.91
CA GLY A 162 9.74 18.43 -1.38
C GLY A 162 10.22 16.99 -1.58
N ILE A 163 9.34 16.10 -2.04
CA ILE A 163 9.68 14.72 -2.39
C ILE A 163 9.64 14.58 -3.92
N ASP A 164 10.75 14.19 -4.54
CA ASP A 164 10.82 13.93 -5.98
C ASP A 164 10.61 12.43 -6.26
N ILE A 165 9.35 12.04 -6.48
CA ILE A 165 8.98 10.71 -6.98
C ILE A 165 8.28 10.90 -8.31
N LYS A 166 8.89 10.38 -9.37
CA LYS A 166 8.35 10.47 -10.71
C LYS A 166 7.37 9.33 -10.95
N LYS A 167 6.22 9.66 -11.53
CA LYS A 167 5.28 8.66 -12.02
C LYS A 167 5.98 7.78 -13.07
N PRO A 168 5.97 6.44 -12.92
CA PRO A 168 6.59 5.56 -13.90
C PRO A 168 5.99 5.75 -15.30
N VAL A 169 6.85 5.83 -16.31
CA VAL A 169 6.45 5.85 -17.72
C VAL A 169 6.43 4.40 -18.22
N ILE A 170 5.30 3.93 -18.73
CA ILE A 170 5.20 2.59 -19.32
C ILE A 170 5.64 2.69 -20.78
N SER A 171 6.82 2.14 -21.08
CA SER A 171 7.48 2.24 -22.39
C SER A 171 6.85 1.39 -23.51
N GLU A 172 6.05 0.39 -23.17
CA GLU A 172 5.49 -0.57 -24.16
C GLU A 172 3.99 -0.37 -24.46
N GLY A 173 3.41 0.79 -24.11
CA GLY A 173 1.99 1.08 -24.31
C GLY A 173 1.17 1.01 -23.02
N SER A 174 -0.16 0.94 -23.16
CA SER A 174 -1.09 1.06 -22.03
C SER A 174 -0.85 -0.02 -20.97
N MET A 175 -1.18 0.33 -19.72
CA MET A 175 -1.24 -0.56 -18.57
C MET A 175 -1.88 -1.92 -18.94
N ARG A 176 -1.40 -3.00 -18.31
CA ARG A 176 -2.01 -4.32 -18.47
C ARG A 176 -3.52 -4.19 -18.21
N PRO A 177 -4.38 -4.61 -19.16
CA PRO A 177 -5.82 -4.43 -19.03
C PRO A 177 -6.43 -5.35 -17.96
N ASP A 178 -5.80 -6.50 -17.71
CA ASP A 178 -6.22 -7.49 -16.72
C ASP A 178 -5.04 -7.89 -15.83
N TRP A 179 -5.03 -7.37 -14.60
CA TRP A 179 -4.01 -7.67 -13.60
C TRP A 179 -4.02 -9.13 -13.13
N GLN A 180 -5.10 -9.87 -13.35
CA GLN A 180 -5.26 -11.27 -12.90
C GLN A 180 -4.71 -12.30 -13.90
N SER A 181 -4.37 -11.86 -15.12
CA SER A 181 -3.96 -12.71 -16.25
C SER A 181 -2.64 -13.48 -16.03
N SER A 182 -1.76 -13.05 -15.12
CA SER A 182 -0.51 -13.74 -14.78
C SER A 182 -0.23 -13.65 -13.29
N SER A 183 0.36 -14.69 -12.71
CA SER A 183 0.86 -14.66 -11.32
C SER A 183 2.13 -13.81 -11.15
N VAL A 184 2.80 -13.48 -12.26
CA VAL A 184 4.08 -12.74 -12.28
C VAL A 184 3.88 -11.41 -12.99
N LEU A 185 4.36 -10.34 -12.33
CA LEU A 185 4.38 -8.98 -12.85
C LEU A 185 5.81 -8.59 -13.26
N SER A 186 5.97 -7.73 -14.27
CA SER A 186 7.27 -7.14 -14.61
C SER A 186 7.68 -6.10 -13.56
N GLU A 187 8.96 -5.72 -13.51
CA GLU A 187 9.39 -4.65 -12.61
C GLU A 187 8.67 -3.32 -12.86
N GLU A 188 8.41 -2.99 -14.13
CA GLU A 188 7.69 -1.79 -14.55
C GLU A 188 6.24 -1.83 -14.06
N GLU A 189 5.57 -2.98 -14.20
CA GLU A 189 4.21 -3.20 -13.70
C GLU A 189 4.16 -3.05 -12.17
N VAL A 190 5.13 -3.62 -11.45
CA VAL A 190 5.21 -3.49 -9.99
C VAL A 190 5.47 -2.03 -9.58
N LYS A 191 6.43 -1.34 -10.22
CA LYS A 191 6.72 0.08 -9.98
C LYS A 191 5.50 0.96 -10.22
N TYR A 192 4.76 0.69 -11.30
CA TYR A 192 3.56 1.42 -11.64
C TYR A 192 2.45 1.18 -10.60
N ALA A 193 2.14 -0.09 -10.29
CA ALA A 193 1.10 -0.45 -9.33
C ALA A 193 1.35 0.17 -7.95
N MET A 194 2.61 0.21 -7.51
CA MET A 194 2.94 0.76 -6.19
C MET A 194 3.11 2.29 -6.16
N TYR A 195 3.02 3.00 -7.29
CA TYR A 195 3.34 4.43 -7.36
C TYR A 195 2.51 5.26 -6.37
N GLU A 196 1.19 5.06 -6.34
CA GLU A 196 0.30 5.84 -5.48
C GLU A 196 0.50 5.50 -4.00
N VAL A 197 0.48 4.21 -3.64
CA VAL A 197 0.67 3.79 -2.25
C VAL A 197 2.04 4.22 -1.68
N HIS A 198 3.10 4.12 -2.50
CA HIS A 198 4.44 4.52 -2.10
C HIS A 198 4.50 6.03 -1.87
N SER A 199 3.98 6.82 -2.82
CA SER A 199 3.96 8.28 -2.72
C SER A 199 3.17 8.76 -1.50
N CYS A 200 1.98 8.17 -1.25
CA CYS A 200 1.16 8.47 -0.08
C CYS A 200 1.93 8.20 1.22
N TYR A 201 2.59 7.05 1.31
CA TYR A 201 3.40 6.71 2.48
C TYR A 201 4.59 7.67 2.67
N GLN A 202 5.29 8.03 1.60
CA GLN A 202 6.44 8.94 1.68
C GLN A 202 6.02 10.35 2.14
N ILE A 203 4.90 10.86 1.62
CA ILE A 203 4.32 12.14 2.07
C ILE A 203 4.00 12.08 3.56
N ALA A 204 3.24 11.07 3.99
CA ALA A 204 2.87 10.91 5.39
C ALA A 204 4.09 10.78 6.31
N SER A 205 5.05 9.93 5.94
CA SER A 205 6.28 9.72 6.69
C SER A 205 7.05 11.00 6.89
N LYS A 206 7.17 11.83 5.85
CA LYS A 206 7.86 13.12 5.96
C LYS A 206 7.11 14.07 6.89
N LEU A 207 5.81 14.27 6.67
CA LEU A 207 5.00 15.20 7.45
C LEU A 207 4.95 14.85 8.94
N ILE A 208 4.78 13.56 9.27
CA ILE A 208 4.73 13.10 10.66
C ILE A 208 6.10 13.24 11.34
N THR A 209 7.19 12.94 10.62
CA THR A 209 8.55 13.13 11.15
C THR A 209 8.85 14.61 11.40
N ASP A 210 8.49 15.48 10.46
CA ASP A 210 8.69 16.93 10.59
C ASP A 210 7.86 17.50 11.76
N ALA A 211 6.60 17.05 11.92
CA ALA A 211 5.73 17.49 13.01
C ALA A 211 6.21 17.05 14.40
N THR A 212 6.65 15.80 14.54
CA THR A 212 7.15 15.24 15.81
C THR A 212 8.51 15.81 16.22
N SER A 213 9.36 16.16 15.25
CA SER A 213 10.64 16.83 15.51
C SER A 213 10.45 18.28 15.99
N ALA A 214 9.41 18.96 15.50
CA ALA A 214 9.07 20.33 15.90
C ALA A 214 8.46 20.43 17.31
N THR A 215 7.87 19.36 17.83
CA THR A 215 7.37 19.33 19.23
C THR A 215 8.50 19.06 20.23
N ALA A 216 9.42 18.15 19.92
CA ALA A 216 10.54 17.82 20.81
C ALA A 216 11.49 19.00 21.08
N THR A 217 11.59 19.96 20.15
CA THR A 217 12.40 21.17 20.30
C THR A 217 11.73 22.27 21.12
N LYS A 218 10.40 22.22 21.29
CA LYS A 218 9.66 23.19 22.12
C LYS A 218 9.62 22.84 23.59
N ASP A 219 9.76 21.56 23.92
CA ASP A 219 9.75 21.07 25.31
C ASP A 219 11.15 21.09 25.97
N ALA A 220 12.18 21.49 25.21
CA ALA A 220 13.57 21.60 25.67
C ALA A 220 14.04 23.05 25.93
N GLY A 221 13.11 24.01 25.91
CA GLY A 221 13.38 25.45 26.10
C GLY A 221 12.85 26.00 27.41
#